data_AF-A0A286NYL7-F1
#
_entry.id   AF-A0A286NYL7-F1
#
_cell.length_a   1.000
_cell.length_b   1.000
_cell.length_c   1.000
_cell.angle_alpha   90.00
_cell.angle_beta   90.00
_cell.angle_gamma   90.00
#
_symmetry.space_group_name_H-M   'P 1'
#
loop_
_entity.id
_entity.type
_entity.pdbx_description
1 polymer ?
#
loop_
_entity_poly.entity_id
_entity_poly.type
_entity_poly.pdbx_seq_one_letter_code
_entity_poly.pdbx_strand_id
1 'polypeptide(L)'
;MKNILLASLLVASPVSFAASFDCQKASTEIEHKICDNERLSKLDEQLSATYSSALKANPENADTLKTVQRQWVNMRGKLTDDKALELAYLIQINGLNGLGVPAATAAVNETPKPTQKQPEVQEKTSKADAKPAKKGNELTLESFRAKYIEVNGEYYSTTSLPRGSSFLFTCASRIADDQVNVWKKHAAKEGKIDLFFELENRIHTAMLNANFQQLNSDLTKTGICDLITAVP
;
A
#
# COMPACT_ATOMS: atom_id res chain seq x y z
N MET A 1 11.43 -44.31 -57.27
CA MET A 1 11.62 -44.72 -55.87
C MET A 1 11.85 -43.46 -55.03
N LYS A 2 11.24 -43.40 -53.84
CA LYS A 2 10.87 -42.19 -53.05
C LYS A 2 12.00 -41.18 -52.79
N ASN A 3 11.68 -39.89 -52.95
CA ASN A 3 12.44 -38.76 -52.41
C ASN A 3 12.28 -38.71 -50.88
N ILE A 4 13.38 -38.68 -50.14
CA ILE A 4 13.37 -38.41 -48.69
C ILE A 4 13.69 -36.91 -48.52
N LEU A 5 12.65 -36.12 -48.27
CA LEU A 5 12.78 -34.76 -47.76
C LEU A 5 12.91 -34.85 -46.23
N LEU A 6 14.12 -34.67 -45.70
CA LEU A 6 14.31 -34.41 -44.26
C LEU A 6 13.85 -32.98 -43.98
N ALA A 7 12.61 -32.83 -43.51
CA ALA A 7 12.15 -31.60 -42.89
C ALA A 7 12.75 -31.52 -41.47
N SER A 8 13.80 -30.71 -41.31
CA SER A 8 14.40 -30.41 -40.02
C SER A 8 13.43 -29.53 -39.22
N LEU A 9 12.70 -30.14 -38.28
CA LEU A 9 11.78 -29.44 -37.39
C LEU A 9 12.62 -28.68 -36.34
N LEU A 10 12.87 -27.39 -36.56
CA LEU A 10 13.39 -26.50 -35.53
C LEU A 10 12.33 -26.40 -34.42
N VAL A 11 12.52 -27.16 -33.34
CA VAL A 11 11.79 -26.95 -32.10
C VAL A 11 12.30 -25.64 -31.51
N ALA A 12 11.61 -24.54 -31.79
CA ALA A 12 11.80 -23.29 -31.06
C ALA A 12 11.27 -23.51 -29.64
N SER A 13 12.17 -23.77 -28.69
CA SER A 13 11.81 -23.75 -27.28
C SER A 13 11.30 -22.34 -26.94
N PRO A 14 10.09 -22.19 -26.38
CA PRO A 14 9.66 -20.88 -25.92
C PRO A 14 10.66 -20.37 -24.89
N VAL A 15 11.12 -19.14 -25.07
CA VAL A 15 11.95 -18.45 -24.09
C VAL A 15 11.04 -18.16 -22.90
N SER A 16 11.02 -19.08 -21.93
CA SER A 16 10.31 -18.87 -20.66
C SER A 16 11.23 -18.15 -19.70
N PHE A 17 10.84 -16.96 -19.26
CA PHE A 17 11.53 -16.30 -18.15
C PHE A 17 11.17 -16.99 -16.83
N ALA A 18 12.07 -16.97 -15.84
CA ALA A 18 11.73 -17.43 -14.50
C ALA A 18 10.95 -16.31 -13.78
N ALA A 19 9.75 -16.62 -13.29
CA ALA A 19 9.05 -15.79 -12.32
C ALA A 19 9.37 -16.30 -10.90
N SER A 20 8.70 -15.79 -9.87
CA SER A 20 8.82 -16.40 -8.53
C SER A 20 8.21 -17.81 -8.41
N PHE A 21 7.67 -18.34 -9.52
CA PHE A 21 7.11 -19.68 -9.67
C PHE A 21 7.60 -20.34 -10.97
N ASP A 22 7.37 -21.65 -11.10
CA ASP A 22 7.72 -22.43 -12.28
C ASP A 22 6.77 -22.11 -13.44
N CYS A 23 7.27 -21.39 -14.44
CA CYS A 23 6.49 -21.00 -15.61
C CYS A 23 5.97 -22.16 -16.45
N GLN A 24 6.53 -23.37 -16.33
CA GLN A 24 5.98 -24.56 -16.97
C GLN A 24 4.69 -25.04 -16.30
N LYS A 25 4.40 -24.56 -15.08
CA LYS A 25 3.21 -24.87 -14.30
C LYS A 25 2.21 -23.71 -14.28
N ALA A 26 2.44 -22.65 -15.08
CA ALA A 26 1.46 -21.59 -15.26
C ALA A 26 0.11 -22.18 -15.70
N SER A 27 -0.95 -21.74 -15.04
CA SER A 27 -2.31 -22.29 -15.16
C SER A 27 -3.37 -21.22 -15.37
N THR A 28 -3.03 -19.96 -15.15
CA THR A 28 -3.92 -18.81 -15.30
C THR A 28 -3.39 -17.83 -16.35
N GLU A 29 -4.27 -17.06 -16.96
CA GLU A 29 -3.91 -16.01 -17.93
C GLU A 29 -2.87 -15.03 -17.38
N ILE A 30 -3.01 -14.65 -16.10
CA ILE A 30 -2.06 -13.75 -15.43
C ILE A 30 -0.68 -14.40 -15.24
N GLU A 31 -0.63 -15.69 -14.90
CA GLU A 31 0.63 -16.43 -14.78
C GLU A 31 1.34 -16.54 -16.13
N HIS A 32 0.62 -16.87 -17.20
CA HIS A 32 1.19 -16.87 -18.55
C HIS A 32 1.71 -15.49 -18.95
N LYS A 33 0.93 -14.44 -18.70
CA LYS A 33 1.36 -13.04 -18.97
C LYS A 33 2.63 -12.66 -18.20
N ILE A 34 2.77 -13.08 -16.94
CA ILE A 34 3.99 -12.87 -16.15
C ILE A 34 5.18 -13.62 -16.76
N CYS A 35 4.97 -14.87 -17.19
CA CYS A 35 6.01 -15.72 -17.77
C CYS A 35 6.48 -15.28 -19.16
N ASP A 36 5.59 -14.73 -19.97
CA ASP A 36 5.85 -14.32 -21.35
C ASP A 36 6.42 -12.89 -21.45
N ASN A 37 6.47 -12.15 -20.34
CA ASN A 37 6.98 -10.78 -20.27
C ASN A 37 8.16 -10.68 -19.30
N GLU A 38 9.37 -10.46 -19.83
CA GLU A 38 10.61 -10.36 -19.06
C GLU A 38 10.54 -9.35 -17.90
N ARG A 39 9.88 -8.20 -18.13
CA ARG A 39 9.78 -7.16 -17.11
C ARG A 39 8.85 -7.58 -15.98
N LEU A 40 7.72 -8.20 -16.30
CA LEU A 40 6.79 -8.71 -15.30
C LEU A 40 7.38 -9.87 -14.51
N SER A 41 8.09 -10.80 -15.15
CA SER A 41 8.76 -11.91 -14.45
C SER A 41 9.80 -11.38 -13.45
N LYS A 42 10.64 -10.40 -13.83
CA LYS A 42 11.60 -9.76 -12.91
C LYS A 42 10.92 -9.03 -11.75
N LEU A 43 9.82 -8.33 -12.01
CA LEU A 43 9.04 -7.66 -10.96
C LEU A 43 8.42 -8.69 -10.00
N ASP A 44 7.99 -9.84 -10.50
CA ASP A 44 7.46 -10.93 -9.70
C ASP A 44 8.51 -11.56 -8.78
N GLU A 45 9.71 -11.83 -9.30
CA GLU A 45 10.87 -12.27 -8.50
C GLU A 45 11.23 -11.24 -7.42
N GLN A 46 11.33 -9.96 -7.80
CA GLN A 46 11.66 -8.88 -6.88
C GLN A 46 10.62 -8.77 -5.75
N LEU A 47 9.34 -8.84 -6.09
CA LEU A 47 8.26 -8.81 -5.10
C LEU A 47 8.36 -9.99 -4.12
N SER A 48 8.65 -11.19 -4.61
CA SER A 48 8.80 -12.38 -3.75
C SER A 48 9.95 -12.23 -2.75
N ALA A 49 11.10 -11.70 -3.19
CA ALA A 49 12.24 -11.40 -2.32
C ALA A 49 11.91 -10.32 -1.29
N THR A 50 11.31 -9.20 -1.72
CA THR A 50 10.89 -8.10 -0.83
C THR A 50 9.87 -8.58 0.21
N TYR A 51 8.87 -9.36 -0.20
CA TYR A 51 7.85 -9.92 0.69
C TYR A 51 8.47 -10.85 1.74
N SER A 52 9.41 -11.71 1.33
CA SER A 52 10.15 -12.58 2.24
C SER A 52 10.96 -11.79 3.27
N SER A 53 11.57 -10.67 2.87
CA SER A 53 12.28 -9.76 3.79
C SER A 53 11.31 -9.10 4.77
N ALA A 54 10.17 -8.61 4.29
CA ALA A 54 9.15 -7.99 5.14
C ALA A 54 8.59 -8.95 6.20
N LEU A 55 8.34 -10.22 5.85
CA LEU A 55 7.92 -11.24 6.82
C LEU A 55 8.97 -11.49 7.91
N LYS A 56 10.26 -11.55 7.54
CA LYS A 56 11.35 -11.75 8.50
C LYS A 56 11.51 -10.55 9.45
N ALA A 57 11.30 -9.34 8.95
CA ALA A 57 11.43 -8.12 9.71
C ALA A 57 10.26 -7.84 10.67
N ASN A 58 9.08 -8.45 10.44
CA ASN A 58 7.85 -8.18 11.19
C ASN A 58 7.13 -9.48 11.63
N PRO A 59 7.78 -10.34 12.44
CA PRO A 59 7.25 -11.65 12.82
C PRO A 59 5.91 -11.57 13.56
N GLU A 60 5.70 -10.53 14.37
CA GLU A 60 4.46 -10.28 15.11
C GLU A 60 3.26 -9.94 14.21
N ASN A 61 3.53 -9.44 13.00
CA ASN A 61 2.51 -9.07 12.01
C ASN A 61 2.46 -10.05 10.82
N ALA A 62 3.15 -11.19 10.91
CA ALA A 62 3.33 -12.10 9.78
C ALA A 62 2.00 -12.61 9.19
N ASP A 63 1.00 -12.92 10.02
CA ASP A 63 -0.28 -13.45 9.53
C ASP A 63 -1.14 -12.38 8.86
N THR A 64 -1.09 -11.14 9.37
CA THR A 64 -1.69 -9.98 8.70
C THR A 64 -1.04 -9.78 7.33
N LEU A 65 0.30 -9.76 7.26
CA LEU A 65 1.05 -9.60 6.01
C LEU A 65 0.75 -10.70 5.00
N LYS A 66 0.67 -11.97 5.43
CA LYS A 66 0.26 -13.09 4.56
C LYS A 66 -1.14 -12.91 4.01
N THR A 67 -2.08 -12.50 4.84
CA THR A 67 -3.47 -12.33 4.42
C THR A 67 -3.60 -11.21 3.41
N VAL A 68 -3.00 -10.07 3.70
CA VAL A 68 -3.02 -8.90 2.83
C VAL A 68 -2.25 -9.16 1.52
N GLN A 69 -1.16 -9.92 1.55
CA GLN A 69 -0.44 -10.31 0.33
C GLN A 69 -1.30 -11.22 -0.56
N ARG A 70 -2.08 -12.15 0.01
CA ARG A 70 -3.04 -12.96 -0.76
C ARG A 70 -4.12 -12.09 -1.41
N GLN A 71 -4.63 -11.09 -0.70
CA GLN A 71 -5.59 -10.14 -1.26
C GLN A 71 -5.00 -9.32 -2.40
N TRP A 72 -3.75 -8.89 -2.26
CA TRP A 72 -3.03 -8.23 -3.34
C TRP A 72 -2.87 -9.14 -4.56
N VAL A 73 -2.52 -10.43 -4.38
CA VAL A 73 -2.43 -11.40 -5.49
C VAL A 73 -3.78 -11.56 -6.20
N ASN A 74 -4.88 -11.64 -5.44
CA ASN A 74 -6.23 -11.72 -5.99
C ASN A 74 -6.61 -10.46 -6.79
N MET A 75 -6.29 -9.27 -6.26
CA MET A 75 -6.52 -8.00 -6.95
C MET A 75 -5.71 -7.92 -8.25
N ARG A 76 -4.40 -8.22 -8.18
CA ARG A 76 -3.50 -8.28 -9.34
C ARG A 76 -4.03 -9.25 -10.41
N GLY A 77 -4.56 -10.40 -10.00
CA GLY A 77 -5.12 -11.40 -10.91
C GLY A 77 -6.31 -10.92 -11.75
N LYS A 78 -6.92 -9.77 -11.41
CA LYS A 78 -8.00 -9.14 -12.17
C LYS A 78 -7.50 -8.14 -13.22
N LEU A 79 -6.21 -7.75 -13.17
CA LEU A 79 -5.64 -6.77 -14.09
C LEU A 79 -5.30 -7.43 -15.44
N THR A 80 -5.68 -6.78 -16.53
CA THR A 80 -5.46 -7.28 -17.90
C THR A 80 -4.46 -6.44 -18.70
N ASP A 81 -4.29 -5.17 -18.32
CA ASP A 81 -3.36 -4.23 -18.95
C ASP A 81 -1.95 -4.36 -18.35
N ASP A 82 -0.93 -4.48 -19.22
CA ASP A 82 0.45 -4.71 -18.80
C ASP A 82 1.01 -3.53 -17.99
N LYS A 83 0.68 -2.29 -18.34
CA LYS A 83 1.18 -1.11 -17.62
C LYS A 83 0.54 -1.01 -16.24
N ALA A 84 -0.75 -1.28 -16.14
CA ALA A 84 -1.46 -1.36 -14.86
C ALA A 84 -0.86 -2.45 -13.96
N LEU A 85 -0.53 -3.60 -14.55
CA LEU A 85 0.09 -4.72 -13.84
C LEU A 85 1.50 -4.36 -13.34
N GLU A 86 2.36 -3.81 -14.21
CA GLU A 86 3.69 -3.32 -13.83
C GLU A 86 3.62 -2.28 -12.71
N LEU A 87 2.69 -1.33 -12.81
CA LEU A 87 2.47 -0.32 -11.78
C LEU A 87 2.04 -0.95 -10.46
N ALA A 88 1.12 -1.91 -10.48
CA ALA A 88 0.69 -2.63 -9.28
C ALA A 88 1.85 -3.36 -8.59
N TYR A 89 2.75 -3.99 -9.35
CA TYR A 89 3.98 -4.59 -8.80
C TYR A 89 4.88 -3.54 -8.15
N LEU A 90 5.17 -2.44 -8.86
CA LEU A 90 6.07 -1.40 -8.37
C LEU A 90 5.57 -0.77 -7.07
N ILE A 91 4.26 -0.48 -6.98
CA ILE A 91 3.65 0.07 -5.76
C ILE A 91 3.74 -0.95 -4.62
N GLN A 92 3.45 -2.22 -4.87
CA GLN A 92 3.53 -3.27 -3.85
C GLN A 92 4.96 -3.46 -3.33
N ILE A 93 5.95 -3.51 -4.24
CA ILE A 93 7.37 -3.62 -3.89
C ILE A 93 7.79 -2.42 -3.04
N ASN A 94 7.44 -1.19 -3.44
CA ASN A 94 7.79 0.00 -2.68
C ASN A 94 7.17 -0.01 -1.28
N GLY A 95 5.89 -0.35 -1.19
CA GLY A 95 5.16 -0.44 0.06
C GLY A 95 5.74 -1.46 1.03
N LEU A 96 6.11 -2.65 0.54
CA LEU A 96 6.73 -3.71 1.34
C LEU A 96 8.21 -3.44 1.66
N ASN A 97 8.97 -2.77 0.79
CA ASN A 97 10.34 -2.35 1.09
C ASN A 97 10.37 -1.44 2.32
N GLY A 98 9.35 -0.58 2.49
CA GLY A 98 9.17 0.23 3.69
C GLY A 98 9.03 -0.55 4.99
N LEU A 99 8.70 -1.85 4.92
CA LEU A 99 8.61 -2.78 6.05
C LEU A 99 9.86 -3.65 6.21
N GLY A 100 10.68 -3.77 5.17
CA GLY A 100 11.85 -4.67 5.10
C GLY A 100 13.16 -4.06 5.58
N VAL A 101 13.22 -2.75 5.85
CA VAL A 101 14.39 -2.08 6.43
C VAL A 101 14.37 -2.28 7.95
N PRO A 102 15.38 -2.93 8.55
CA PRO A 102 15.53 -2.93 10.00
C PRO A 102 15.61 -1.49 10.50
N ALA A 103 14.97 -1.19 11.62
CA ALA A 103 14.87 0.15 12.22
C ALA A 103 16.22 0.85 12.54
N ALA A 104 17.36 0.29 12.15
CA ALA A 104 18.71 0.76 12.50
C ALA A 104 19.47 1.49 11.37
N THR A 105 19.01 1.54 10.12
CA THR A 105 19.80 2.16 9.02
C THR A 105 19.09 3.25 8.21
N ALA A 106 17.93 3.74 8.65
CA ALA A 106 17.20 4.81 7.95
C ALA A 106 16.74 5.96 8.86
N ALA A 107 17.44 6.23 9.97
CA ALA A 107 17.11 7.33 10.88
C ALA A 107 18.25 8.37 10.99
N VAL A 108 18.42 9.17 9.93
CA VAL A 108 18.63 10.59 10.12
C VAL A 108 17.26 11.24 9.94
N ASN A 109 16.68 11.60 11.09
CA ASN A 109 15.54 12.49 11.29
C ASN A 109 14.14 12.08 10.78
N GLU A 110 13.24 12.03 11.77
CA GLU A 110 11.77 12.11 11.69
C GLU A 110 11.01 10.83 11.31
N THR A 111 10.79 9.95 12.29
CA THR A 111 9.43 9.38 12.49
C THR A 111 9.21 9.03 13.98
N PRO A 112 8.15 9.54 14.64
CA PRO A 112 7.68 9.02 15.92
C PRO A 112 7.03 7.64 15.67
N LYS A 113 7.55 6.58 16.30
CA LYS A 113 6.98 5.23 16.26
C LYS A 113 5.92 5.07 17.36
N PRO A 114 4.75 4.46 17.06
CA PRO A 114 3.65 4.24 17.99
C PRO A 114 4.03 3.19 19.05
N THR A 115 3.69 3.45 20.31
CA THR A 115 4.15 2.62 21.43
C THR A 115 3.01 1.79 22.02
N GLN A 116 3.13 0.47 21.89
CA GLN A 116 3.41 -0.44 23.02
C GLN A 116 4.31 -1.58 22.47
N LYS A 117 5.43 -2.04 23.06
CA LYS A 117 6.05 -1.86 24.38
C LYS A 117 7.53 -2.34 24.30
N GLN A 118 8.53 -1.52 24.62
CA GLN A 118 9.88 -1.94 25.10
C GLN A 118 10.47 -0.78 25.95
N PRO A 119 11.25 -1.03 27.03
CA PRO A 119 11.27 -0.18 28.23
C PRO A 119 12.24 1.01 28.17
N GLU A 120 11.78 2.07 28.84
CA GLU A 120 12.48 3.14 29.55
C GLU A 120 13.94 3.44 29.18
N VAL A 121 14.13 4.46 28.33
CA VAL A 121 15.17 5.48 28.52
C VAL A 121 14.51 6.84 28.38
N GLN A 122 14.54 7.62 29.45
CA GLN A 122 13.91 8.92 29.58
C GLN A 122 14.61 9.96 28.70
N GLU A 123 13.97 10.39 27.62
CA GLU A 123 14.35 11.61 26.91
C GLU A 123 13.19 12.61 26.98
N LYS A 124 13.41 13.69 27.72
CA LYS A 124 12.47 14.81 27.87
C LYS A 124 12.37 15.54 26.53
N THR A 125 11.31 15.33 25.76
CA THR A 125 10.97 16.14 24.58
C THR A 125 9.52 16.60 24.62
N SER A 126 9.33 17.82 24.13
CA SER A 126 8.33 18.78 24.58
C SER A 126 6.95 18.59 23.94
N LYS A 127 5.90 18.93 24.70
CA LYS A 127 4.50 19.00 24.28
C LYS A 127 4.19 20.17 23.32
N ALA A 128 5.13 20.65 22.51
CA ALA A 128 5.02 21.97 21.85
C ALA A 128 4.44 21.96 20.41
N ASP A 129 4.51 20.86 19.65
CA ASP A 129 4.10 20.87 18.22
C ASP A 129 2.73 20.22 17.94
N ALA A 130 2.15 19.55 18.93
CA ALA A 130 0.75 19.17 18.90
C ALA A 130 -0.05 20.33 19.52
N LYS A 131 -0.48 21.30 18.70
CA LYS A 131 -1.49 22.26 19.18
C LYS A 131 -2.83 21.49 19.23
N PRO A 132 -3.40 21.22 20.42
CA PRO A 132 -4.72 20.63 20.48
C PRO A 132 -5.70 21.67 19.97
N ALA A 133 -6.38 21.38 18.86
CA ALA A 133 -7.56 22.13 18.45
C ALA A 133 -8.69 21.78 19.43
N LYS A 134 -8.60 22.31 20.67
CA LYS A 134 -9.61 22.10 21.71
C LYS A 134 -10.63 23.22 21.67
N LYS A 135 -11.76 22.91 21.04
CA LYS A 135 -13.08 23.29 21.54
C LYS A 135 -14.07 22.18 21.15
N GLY A 136 -14.27 21.21 22.05
CA GLY A 136 -14.97 19.96 21.76
C GLY A 136 -14.07 18.95 21.04
N ASN A 137 -14.31 17.64 21.20
CA ASN A 137 -13.55 16.56 20.56
C ASN A 137 -13.78 16.48 19.03
N GLU A 138 -14.12 17.58 18.36
CA GLU A 138 -14.53 17.61 16.96
C GLU A 138 -13.40 18.15 16.09
N LEU A 139 -13.07 17.41 15.03
CA LEU A 139 -12.05 17.79 14.07
C LEU A 139 -12.57 19.00 13.25
N THR A 140 -11.71 19.98 12.98
CA THR A 140 -12.04 21.14 12.15
C THR A 140 -11.09 21.21 10.95
N LEU A 141 -11.41 22.01 9.93
CA LEU A 141 -10.47 22.26 8.82
C LEU A 141 -9.10 22.73 9.33
N GLU A 142 -9.08 23.66 10.29
CA GLU A 142 -7.83 24.18 10.88
C GLU A 142 -6.99 23.10 11.57
N SER A 143 -7.61 22.03 12.07
CA SER A 143 -6.89 20.91 12.70
C SER A 143 -5.90 20.26 11.72
N PHE A 144 -6.20 20.26 10.41
CA PHE A 144 -5.33 19.69 9.39
C PHE A 144 -4.10 20.56 9.09
N ARG A 145 -3.97 21.75 9.70
CA ARG A 145 -2.71 22.51 9.68
C ARG A 145 -1.60 21.85 10.50
N ALA A 146 -1.94 20.99 11.47
CA ALA A 146 -0.96 20.30 12.31
C ALA A 146 -0.34 19.09 11.60
N LYS A 147 0.94 18.79 11.87
CA LYS A 147 1.62 17.59 11.32
C LYS A 147 0.87 16.29 11.63
N TYR A 148 0.11 16.28 12.73
CA TYR A 148 -0.71 15.16 13.18
C TYR A 148 -2.10 15.64 13.60
N ILE A 149 -3.11 14.80 13.38
CA ILE A 149 -4.45 14.93 13.98
C ILE A 149 -4.69 13.82 14.99
N GLU A 150 -5.51 14.08 16.01
CA GLU A 150 -5.97 13.07 16.97
C GLU A 150 -7.42 12.68 16.65
N VAL A 151 -7.70 11.39 16.52
CA VAL A 151 -9.06 10.84 16.41
C VAL A 151 -9.17 9.65 17.36
N ASN A 152 -10.09 9.71 18.32
CA ASN A 152 -10.33 8.66 19.32
C ASN A 152 -9.06 8.24 20.11
N GLY A 153 -8.14 9.17 20.36
CA GLY A 153 -6.88 8.91 21.06
C GLY A 153 -5.77 8.33 20.18
N GLU A 154 -6.01 8.10 18.89
CA GLU A 154 -4.98 7.74 17.91
C GLU A 154 -4.52 8.96 17.11
N TYR A 155 -3.24 8.96 16.71
CA TYR A 155 -2.61 10.08 16.00
C TYR A 155 -2.28 9.72 14.56
N TYR A 156 -2.72 10.54 13.62
CA TYR A 156 -2.53 10.33 12.18
C TYR A 156 -1.76 11.47 11.55
N SER A 157 -0.69 11.15 10.81
CA SER A 157 0.07 12.15 10.07
C SER A 157 -0.79 12.78 8.98
N THR A 158 -0.65 14.09 8.80
CA THR A 158 -1.26 14.84 7.69
C THR A 158 -0.28 15.08 6.54
N THR A 159 0.95 14.55 6.65
CA THR A 159 2.06 14.84 5.73
C THR A 159 2.83 13.60 5.25
N SER A 160 2.65 12.47 5.92
CA SER A 160 3.37 11.23 5.62
C SER A 160 2.39 10.13 5.25
N LEU A 161 2.64 9.43 4.14
CA LEU A 161 1.82 8.32 3.67
C LEU A 161 2.09 7.03 4.48
N PRO A 162 1.10 6.13 4.61
CA PRO A 162 1.29 4.85 5.26
C PRO A 162 2.18 3.94 4.41
N ARG A 163 2.98 3.10 5.06
CA ARG A 163 3.80 2.07 4.42
C ARG A 163 3.15 0.70 4.61
N GLY A 164 3.33 -0.18 3.63
CA GLY A 164 2.81 -1.54 3.65
C GLY A 164 2.13 -1.90 2.35
N SER A 165 1.13 -2.78 2.41
CA SER A 165 0.51 -3.30 1.18
C SER A 165 -0.17 -2.21 0.35
N SER A 166 0.13 -2.22 -0.96
CA SER A 166 -0.54 -1.39 -1.96
C SER A 166 -2.04 -1.69 -2.06
N PHE A 167 -2.48 -2.91 -1.74
CA PHE A 167 -3.90 -3.25 -1.70
C PHE A 167 -4.63 -2.43 -0.64
N LEU A 168 -4.11 -2.41 0.59
CA LEU A 168 -4.70 -1.61 1.68
C LEU A 168 -4.53 -0.12 1.43
N PHE A 169 -3.38 0.31 0.90
CA PHE A 169 -3.15 1.71 0.53
C PHE A 169 -4.20 2.20 -0.48
N THR A 170 -4.40 1.46 -1.57
CA THR A 170 -5.33 1.84 -2.64
C THR A 170 -6.77 1.84 -2.12
N CYS A 171 -7.14 0.84 -1.31
CA CYS A 171 -8.46 0.79 -0.68
C CYS A 171 -8.68 1.99 0.25
N ALA A 172 -7.74 2.26 1.15
CA ALA A 172 -7.79 3.38 2.08
C ALA A 172 -7.83 4.73 1.35
N SER A 173 -7.12 4.87 0.22
CA SER A 173 -7.11 6.10 -0.57
C SER A 173 -8.48 6.40 -1.16
N ARG A 174 -9.15 5.39 -1.74
CA ARG A 174 -10.49 5.58 -2.30
C ARG A 174 -11.53 5.90 -1.21
N ILE A 175 -11.41 5.29 -0.02
CA ILE A 175 -12.25 5.67 1.13
C ILE A 175 -11.96 7.11 1.57
N ALA A 176 -10.68 7.52 1.54
CA ALA A 176 -10.27 8.87 1.88
C ALA A 176 -10.80 9.91 0.87
N ASP A 177 -10.87 9.59 -0.42
CA ASP A 177 -11.46 10.48 -1.44
C ASP A 177 -12.92 10.82 -1.14
N ASP A 178 -13.72 9.82 -0.74
CA ASP A 178 -15.11 10.03 -0.31
C ASP A 178 -15.20 10.93 0.93
N GLN A 179 -14.30 10.72 1.91
CA GLN A 179 -14.23 11.55 3.11
C GLN A 179 -13.78 12.99 2.81
N VAL A 180 -12.81 13.17 1.90
CA VAL A 180 -12.36 14.49 1.42
C VAL A 180 -13.52 15.23 0.74
N ASN A 181 -14.35 14.54 -0.03
CA ASN A 181 -15.54 15.12 -0.64
C ASN A 181 -16.58 15.57 0.40
N VAL A 182 -16.70 14.88 1.53
CA VAL A 182 -17.53 15.34 2.67
C VAL A 182 -16.95 16.62 3.26
N TRP A 183 -15.64 16.68 3.49
CA TRP A 183 -14.94 17.89 3.96
C TRP A 183 -15.11 19.08 3.02
N LYS A 184 -15.02 18.86 1.70
CA LYS A 184 -15.26 19.89 0.68
C LYS A 184 -16.66 20.49 0.79
N LYS A 185 -17.69 19.63 0.93
CA LYS A 185 -19.09 20.07 1.10
C LYS A 185 -19.29 20.85 2.40
N HIS A 186 -18.66 20.41 3.49
CA HIS A 186 -18.71 21.12 4.76
C HIS A 186 -18.02 22.49 4.67
N ALA A 187 -16.82 22.55 4.08
CA ALA A 187 -16.08 23.79 3.85
C ALA A 187 -16.87 24.80 3.02
N ALA A 188 -17.55 24.35 1.96
CA ALA A 188 -18.41 25.20 1.13
C ALA A 188 -19.56 25.80 1.95
N LYS A 189 -20.23 25.02 2.80
CA LYS A 189 -21.32 25.49 3.67
C LYS A 189 -20.86 26.50 4.70
N GLU A 190 -19.63 26.40 5.19
CA GLU A 190 -19.06 27.32 6.16
C GLU A 190 -18.38 28.56 5.54
N GLY A 191 -18.36 28.68 4.20
CA GLY A 191 -17.64 29.76 3.51
C GLY A 191 -16.12 29.64 3.61
N LYS A 192 -15.59 28.44 3.82
CA LYS A 192 -14.15 28.14 4.01
C LYS A 192 -13.55 27.30 2.87
N ILE A 193 -14.06 27.47 1.64
CA ILE A 193 -13.64 26.62 0.51
C ILE A 193 -12.16 26.82 0.14
N ASP A 194 -11.64 28.03 0.26
CA ASP A 194 -10.22 28.33 0.00
C ASP A 194 -9.30 27.60 1.00
N LEU A 195 -9.71 27.59 2.28
CA LEU A 195 -9.01 26.83 3.32
C LEU A 195 -9.04 25.33 3.05
N PHE A 196 -10.13 24.80 2.51
CA PHE A 196 -10.19 23.40 2.10
C PHE A 196 -9.16 23.11 1.02
N PHE A 197 -9.08 23.91 -0.05
CA PHE A 197 -8.10 23.67 -1.12
C PHE A 197 -6.66 23.81 -0.63
N GLU A 198 -6.39 24.70 0.33
CA GLU A 198 -5.10 24.80 0.98
C GLU A 198 -4.71 23.49 1.71
N LEU A 199 -5.71 22.83 2.32
CA LEU A 199 -5.51 21.68 3.20
C LEU A 199 -5.88 20.33 2.57
N GLU A 200 -6.34 20.30 1.31
CA GLU A 200 -6.92 19.12 0.66
C GLU A 200 -5.99 17.90 0.72
N ASN A 201 -4.72 18.07 0.35
CA ASN A 201 -3.72 17.00 0.41
C ASN A 201 -3.49 16.49 1.84
N ARG A 202 -3.62 17.36 2.83
CA ARG A 202 -3.39 17.04 4.25
C ARG A 202 -4.58 16.32 4.85
N ILE A 203 -5.78 16.73 4.45
CA ILE A 203 -7.04 16.03 4.75
C ILE A 203 -6.98 14.63 4.16
N HIS A 204 -6.68 14.52 2.85
CA HIS A 204 -6.56 13.23 2.18
C HIS A 204 -5.53 12.33 2.88
N THR A 205 -4.33 12.84 3.16
CA THR A 205 -3.26 12.05 3.81
C THR A 205 -3.68 11.56 5.20
N ALA A 206 -4.36 12.40 5.99
CA ALA A 206 -4.83 12.01 7.32
C ALA A 206 -5.92 10.94 7.26
N MET A 207 -6.90 11.11 6.36
CA MET A 207 -7.97 10.15 6.14
C MET A 207 -7.42 8.82 5.62
N LEU A 208 -6.49 8.86 4.65
CA LEU A 208 -5.77 7.70 4.14
C LEU A 208 -5.08 6.93 5.29
N ASN A 209 -4.33 7.62 6.15
CA ASN A 209 -3.65 7.00 7.29
C ASN A 209 -4.63 6.33 8.25
N ALA A 210 -5.74 7.00 8.58
CA ALA A 210 -6.76 6.47 9.47
C ALA A 210 -7.43 5.21 8.92
N ASN A 211 -7.88 5.25 7.65
CA ASN A 211 -8.48 4.10 7.01
C ASN A 211 -7.48 2.95 6.84
N PHE A 212 -6.23 3.25 6.49
CA PHE A 212 -5.18 2.23 6.34
C PHE A 212 -4.93 1.51 7.66
N GLN A 213 -4.77 2.23 8.77
CA GLN A 213 -4.58 1.63 10.09
C GLN A 213 -5.77 0.76 10.48
N GLN A 214 -6.99 1.25 10.27
CA GLN A 214 -8.21 0.49 10.59
C GLN A 214 -8.28 -0.82 9.80
N LEU A 215 -8.08 -0.76 8.48
CA LEU A 215 -8.10 -1.94 7.61
C LEU A 215 -6.98 -2.93 7.95
N ASN A 216 -5.80 -2.42 8.31
CA ASN A 216 -4.65 -3.26 8.69
C ASN A 216 -4.85 -3.92 10.06
N SER A 217 -5.61 -3.31 10.96
CA SER A 217 -5.92 -3.84 12.29
C SER A 217 -7.05 -4.88 12.30
N ASP A 218 -7.99 -4.78 11.36
CA ASP A 218 -9.17 -5.64 11.29
C ASP A 218 -9.45 -6.02 9.84
N LEU A 219 -8.87 -7.14 9.43
CA LEU A 219 -8.96 -7.65 8.07
C LEU A 219 -10.39 -8.05 7.68
N THR A 220 -11.32 -8.22 8.61
CA THR A 220 -12.73 -8.51 8.28
C THR A 220 -13.39 -7.34 7.54
N LYS A 221 -12.87 -6.13 7.70
CA LYS A 221 -13.37 -4.91 7.03
C LYS A 221 -12.86 -4.75 5.59
N THR A 222 -11.92 -5.58 5.17
CA THR A 222 -11.33 -5.48 3.82
C THR A 222 -12.24 -6.00 2.71
N GLY A 223 -13.39 -6.60 3.03
CA GLY A 223 -14.38 -6.99 2.01
C GLY A 223 -14.88 -5.81 1.15
N ILE A 224 -14.87 -4.59 1.69
CA ILE A 224 -15.18 -3.38 0.91
C ILE A 224 -14.09 -3.09 -0.15
N CYS A 225 -12.84 -3.48 0.12
CA CYS A 225 -11.71 -3.26 -0.77
C CYS A 225 -11.82 -4.10 -2.05
N ASP A 226 -12.41 -5.29 -1.97
CA ASP A 226 -12.62 -6.14 -3.15
C ASP A 226 -13.63 -5.53 -4.14
N LEU A 227 -14.62 -4.79 -3.64
CA LEU A 227 -15.59 -4.04 -4.45
C LEU A 227 -14.95 -2.78 -5.04
N ILE A 228 -14.19 -2.05 -4.22
CA ILE A 228 -13.53 -0.79 -4.58
C ILE A 228 -12.41 -0.99 -5.60
N THR A 229 -11.70 -2.12 -5.56
CA THR A 229 -10.61 -2.45 -6.50
C THR A 229 -11.08 -3.19 -7.74
N ALA A 230 -12.34 -3.61 -7.80
CA ALA A 230 -12.94 -4.24 -8.99
C ALA A 230 -13.39 -3.23 -10.06
N VAL A 231 -13.35 -1.93 -9.76
CA VAL A 231 -13.65 -0.86 -10.71
C VAL A 231 -12.34 -0.32 -11.28
N PRO A 232 -12.14 -0.35 -12.61
CA PRO A 232 -10.93 0.17 -13.25
C PRO A 232 -10.71 1.66 -12.94
#